data_AF-A0A2S6HXV3-F1
#
_entry.id   AF-A0A2S6HXV3-F1
#
_cell.length_a   1.000
_cell.length_b   1.000
_cell.length_c   1.000
_cell.angle_alpha   90.00
_cell.angle_beta   90.00
_cell.angle_gamma   90.00
#
_symmetry.space_group_name_H-M   'P 1'
#
loop_
_entity.id
_entity.type
_entity.pdbx_description
1 polymer ?
#
loop_
_entity_poly.entity_id
_entity_poly.type
_entity_poly.pdbx_seq_one_letter_code
_entity_poly.pdbx_strand_id
1 'polypeptide(L)'
;MKKVKILLLSACLSSLFAIQSFAGWIQQDNGQWKYDQNGTPVVSQWIEDQGNWYYFDENGVMLTNTTQNINGVNYTFDASGKWLDSNADKEKTSNTYKNTEFGYSLEIPGDVTTTAFDGNTQTFDISNDKMLITFDNETCPEYLDPQIYANAYEVGFVSALTEQVTFIDRTNTQLGEFAAIKSRYIYSNVINLDFYACIRGNKIIFVFSLYTPDTQSKAQEILNTLKLLK
;
A
#
# COMPACT_ATOMS: atom_id res chain seq x y z
N MET A 1 -28.27 -47.99 -41.41
CA MET A 1 -27.49 -46.73 -41.39
C MET A 1 -27.42 -46.23 -39.95
N LYS A 2 -26.26 -45.71 -39.55
CA LYS A 2 -25.73 -45.68 -38.17
C LYS A 2 -26.50 -44.75 -37.21
N LYS A 3 -26.68 -45.20 -35.96
CA LYS A 3 -27.05 -44.36 -34.80
C LYS A 3 -25.85 -43.47 -34.46
N VAL A 4 -26.02 -42.16 -34.46
CA VAL A 4 -25.00 -41.22 -33.96
C VAL A 4 -25.49 -40.71 -32.60
N LYS A 5 -24.82 -41.15 -31.53
CA LYS A 5 -24.90 -40.53 -30.21
C LYS A 5 -24.01 -39.29 -30.25
N ILE A 6 -24.58 -38.10 -30.13
CA ILE A 6 -23.82 -36.87 -29.91
C ILE A 6 -23.86 -36.60 -28.40
N LEU A 7 -22.78 -36.96 -27.70
CA LEU A 7 -22.45 -36.39 -26.39
C LEU A 7 -21.90 -34.99 -26.64
N LEU A 8 -22.62 -33.95 -26.23
CA LEU A 8 -22.07 -32.61 -26.06
C LEU A 8 -21.59 -32.46 -24.61
N LEU A 9 -20.34 -32.87 -24.38
CA LEU A 9 -19.54 -32.29 -23.30
C LEU A 9 -19.14 -30.89 -23.77
N SER A 10 -19.83 -29.85 -23.31
CA SER A 10 -19.32 -28.49 -23.31
C SER A 10 -18.99 -28.12 -21.87
N ALA A 11 -17.86 -28.63 -21.41
CA ALA A 11 -17.14 -28.05 -20.29
C ALA A 11 -16.15 -27.01 -20.86
N CYS A 12 -16.00 -25.90 -20.14
CA CYS A 12 -15.05 -24.81 -20.35
C CYS A 12 -15.44 -23.72 -21.38
N LEU A 13 -16.12 -22.68 -20.90
CA LEU A 13 -15.60 -21.31 -21.09
C LEU A 13 -16.11 -20.34 -20.01
N SER A 14 -16.04 -20.75 -18.74
CA SER A 14 -16.13 -19.82 -17.60
C SER A 14 -14.78 -19.72 -16.89
N SER A 15 -13.69 -19.83 -17.66
CA SER A 15 -12.36 -19.42 -17.21
C SER A 15 -12.34 -17.90 -17.12
N LEU A 16 -12.37 -17.41 -15.89
CA LEU A 16 -11.37 -16.46 -15.41
C LEU A 16 -11.07 -15.32 -16.39
N PHE A 17 -12.01 -14.37 -16.52
CA PHE A 17 -11.53 -12.99 -16.58
C PHE A 17 -11.22 -12.62 -15.14
N ALA A 18 -10.01 -12.99 -14.67
CA ALA A 18 -9.36 -12.14 -13.70
C ALA A 18 -9.35 -10.76 -14.36
N ILE A 19 -10.10 -9.82 -13.81
CA ILE A 19 -10.04 -8.44 -14.27
C ILE A 19 -8.59 -8.04 -14.04
N GLN A 20 -7.81 -8.03 -15.12
CA GLN A 20 -6.45 -7.57 -15.09
C GLN A 20 -6.52 -6.13 -14.61
N SER A 21 -5.88 -5.84 -13.48
CA SER A 21 -5.86 -4.47 -12.96
C SER A 21 -5.05 -3.62 -13.93
N PHE A 22 -5.71 -2.87 -14.80
CA PHE A 22 -5.04 -1.92 -15.68
C PHE A 22 -4.89 -0.62 -14.90
N ALA A 23 -3.66 -0.33 -14.45
CA ALA A 23 -3.26 1.01 -14.11
C ALA A 23 -2.52 1.59 -15.32
N GLY A 24 -2.87 2.78 -15.76
CA GLY A 24 -2.34 3.30 -17.02
C GLY A 24 -2.45 4.79 -17.21
N TRP A 25 -1.44 5.33 -17.87
CA TRP A 25 -1.38 6.71 -18.34
C TRP A 25 -2.30 6.91 -19.53
N ILE A 26 -3.14 7.93 -19.48
CA ILE A 26 -4.05 8.32 -20.56
C ILE A 26 -3.74 9.74 -20.99
N GLN A 27 -3.20 9.90 -22.20
CA GLN A 27 -3.03 11.21 -22.80
C GLN A 27 -4.35 11.68 -23.41
N GLN A 28 -4.75 12.90 -23.07
CA GLN A 28 -5.93 13.56 -23.61
C GLN A 28 -5.58 14.32 -24.90
N ASP A 29 -6.58 14.62 -25.72
CA ASP A 29 -6.42 15.34 -27.00
C ASP A 29 -5.78 16.74 -26.85
N ASN A 30 -5.94 17.35 -25.68
CA ASN A 30 -5.36 18.65 -25.33
C ASN A 30 -3.91 18.55 -24.77
N GLY A 31 -3.31 17.36 -24.79
CA GLY A 31 -1.96 17.09 -24.30
C GLY A 31 -1.85 16.87 -22.79
N GLN A 32 -2.95 16.95 -22.03
CA GLN A 32 -2.97 16.65 -20.60
C GLN A 32 -2.87 15.15 -20.34
N TRP A 33 -2.31 14.79 -19.18
CA TRP A 33 -2.23 13.40 -18.74
C TRP A 33 -3.23 13.13 -17.63
N LYS A 34 -3.93 12.01 -17.73
CA LYS A 34 -4.74 11.40 -16.67
C LYS A 34 -4.16 10.04 -16.31
N TYR A 35 -4.53 9.52 -15.15
CA TYR A 35 -4.20 8.16 -14.76
C TYR A 35 -5.48 7.42 -14.43
N ASP A 36 -5.60 6.21 -14.96
CA ASP A 36 -6.71 5.32 -14.68
C ASP A 36 -6.20 4.16 -13.85
N GLN A 37 -6.95 3.80 -12.82
CA GLN A 37 -6.70 2.63 -12.00
C GLN A 37 -7.96 1.77 -12.02
N ASN A 38 -7.94 0.70 -12.81
CA ASN A 38 -9.01 -0.29 -12.94
C ASN A 38 -10.33 0.29 -13.49
N GLY A 39 -10.24 1.16 -14.50
CA GLY A 39 -11.40 1.83 -15.10
C GLY A 39 -11.92 3.01 -14.28
N THR A 40 -11.20 3.42 -13.23
CA THR A 40 -11.51 4.59 -12.42
C THR A 40 -10.41 5.65 -12.57
N PRO A 41 -10.75 6.86 -13.04
CA PRO A 41 -9.80 7.97 -13.09
C PRO A 41 -9.32 8.36 -11.69
N VAL A 42 -8.02 8.55 -11.56
CA VAL A 42 -7.38 9.05 -10.34
C VAL A 42 -7.58 10.55 -10.25
N VAL A 43 -8.02 11.04 -9.07
CA VAL A 43 -8.25 12.46 -8.77
C VAL A 43 -7.70 12.80 -7.39
N SER A 44 -7.16 14.00 -7.21
CA SER A 44 -6.60 14.51 -5.95
C SER A 44 -5.63 13.55 -5.24
N GLN A 45 -4.83 12.82 -6.01
CA GLN A 45 -4.07 11.67 -5.50
C GLN A 45 -2.68 11.57 -6.13
N TRP A 46 -1.75 11.07 -5.31
CA TRP A 46 -0.39 10.73 -5.70
C TRP A 46 -0.33 9.37 -6.41
N ILE A 47 0.45 9.30 -7.47
CA ILE A 47 0.79 8.07 -8.19
C ILE A 47 2.30 7.94 -8.25
N GLU A 48 2.80 6.77 -7.84
CA GLU A 48 4.17 6.36 -8.11
C GLU A 48 4.19 5.54 -9.40
N ASP A 49 5.05 5.92 -10.34
CA ASP A 49 5.36 5.11 -11.52
C ASP A 49 6.87 5.08 -11.73
N GLN A 50 7.45 3.88 -11.72
CA GLN A 50 8.87 3.63 -11.93
C GLN A 50 9.79 4.47 -11.03
N GLY A 51 9.45 4.62 -9.75
CA GLY A 51 10.23 5.39 -8.78
C GLY A 51 10.12 6.91 -8.91
N ASN A 52 9.22 7.41 -9.76
CA ASN A 52 8.88 8.83 -9.86
C ASN A 52 7.47 9.06 -9.34
N TRP A 53 7.27 10.16 -8.62
CA TRP A 53 5.97 10.53 -8.07
C TRP A 53 5.31 11.62 -8.90
N TYR A 54 4.00 11.48 -9.07
CA TYR A 54 3.14 12.37 -9.84
C TYR A 54 1.90 12.68 -9.00
N TYR A 55 1.29 13.84 -9.20
CA TYR A 55 0.04 14.19 -8.54
C TYR A 55 -1.01 14.59 -9.55
N PHE A 56 -2.23 14.08 -9.36
CA PHE A 56 -3.40 14.41 -10.16
C PHE A 56 -4.30 15.35 -9.36
N ASP A 57 -4.73 16.44 -9.99
CA ASP A 57 -5.62 17.42 -9.38
C ASP A 57 -7.06 16.88 -9.21
N GLU A 58 -7.97 17.73 -8.71
CA GLU A 58 -9.38 17.39 -8.50
C GLU A 58 -10.13 17.00 -9.78
N ASN A 59 -9.62 17.37 -10.96
CA ASN A 59 -10.16 17.01 -12.26
C ASN A 59 -9.48 15.76 -12.85
N GLY A 60 -8.55 15.17 -12.11
CA GLY A 60 -7.74 14.01 -12.51
C GLY A 60 -6.68 14.34 -13.55
N VAL A 61 -6.23 15.58 -13.60
CA VAL A 61 -5.17 16.05 -14.51
C VAL A 61 -3.84 16.08 -13.77
N MET A 62 -2.80 15.51 -14.37
CA MET A 62 -1.44 15.54 -13.84
C MET A 62 -0.92 16.97 -13.71
N LEU A 63 -0.36 17.29 -12.55
CA LEU A 63 0.37 18.54 -12.33
C LEU A 63 1.71 18.50 -13.05
N THR A 64 2.00 19.54 -13.83
CA THR A 64 3.27 19.70 -14.56
C THR A 64 3.78 21.13 -14.48
N ASN A 65 5.09 21.29 -14.35
CA ASN A 65 5.79 22.59 -14.35
C ASN A 65 5.15 23.62 -13.39
N THR A 66 4.82 23.18 -12.18
CA THR A 66 4.06 23.98 -11.22
C THR A 66 4.49 23.67 -9.79
N THR A 67 4.26 24.62 -8.89
CA THR A 67 4.32 24.38 -7.45
C THR A 67 2.92 24.47 -6.90
N GLN A 68 2.45 23.40 -6.25
CA GLN A 68 1.11 23.34 -5.66
C GLN A 68 1.20 23.09 -4.17
N ASN A 69 0.36 23.78 -3.42
CA ASN A 69 0.14 23.48 -2.01
C ASN A 69 -0.84 22.31 -1.92
N ILE A 70 -0.34 21.14 -1.52
CA ILE A 70 -1.14 19.93 -1.34
C ILE A 70 -1.09 19.63 0.15
N ASN A 71 -2.24 19.75 0.81
CA ASN A 71 -2.39 19.52 2.25
C ASN A 71 -1.44 20.37 3.12
N GLY A 72 -1.19 21.63 2.76
CA GLY A 72 -0.35 22.54 3.55
C GLY A 72 1.14 22.49 3.21
N VAL A 73 1.59 21.55 2.37
CA VAL A 73 2.97 21.42 1.91
C VAL A 73 3.09 21.83 0.45
N ASN A 74 4.13 22.59 0.09
CA ASN A 74 4.38 23.00 -1.29
C ASN A 74 5.21 21.93 -2.02
N TYR A 75 4.64 21.33 -3.06
CA TYR A 75 5.30 20.36 -3.93
C TYR A 75 5.57 20.98 -5.30
N THR A 76 6.78 20.82 -5.82
CA THR A 76 7.17 21.33 -7.13
C THR A 76 7.27 20.19 -8.13
N PHE A 77 6.64 20.32 -9.29
CA PHE A 77 6.62 19.33 -10.35
C PHE A 77 7.35 19.88 -11.57
N ASP A 78 8.19 19.07 -12.19
CA ASP A 78 8.88 19.45 -13.43
C ASP A 78 7.98 19.37 -14.67
N ALA A 79 8.53 19.68 -15.84
CA ALA A 79 7.78 19.68 -17.10
C ALA A 79 7.24 18.30 -17.51
N SER A 80 7.80 17.20 -16.98
CA SER A 80 7.30 15.85 -17.19
C SER A 80 6.23 15.45 -16.15
N GLY A 81 5.97 16.30 -15.16
CA GLY A 81 5.05 16.05 -14.05
C GLY A 81 5.68 15.31 -12.89
N LYS A 82 6.97 14.97 -12.98
CA LYS A 82 7.70 14.36 -11.88
C LYS A 82 7.83 15.36 -10.74
N TRP A 83 7.49 14.92 -9.54
CA TRP A 83 7.75 15.66 -8.32
C TRP A 83 9.26 15.80 -8.09
N LEU A 84 9.71 17.05 -7.94
CA LEU A 84 11.05 17.41 -7.53
C LEU A 84 11.10 17.37 -5.99
N ASP A 85 11.46 16.21 -5.45
CA ASP A 85 11.74 16.09 -4.03
C ASP A 85 13.01 16.88 -3.69
N SER A 86 12.83 17.99 -2.97
CA SER A 86 13.93 18.81 -2.44
C SER A 86 14.86 18.06 -1.48
N ASN A 87 14.52 16.84 -1.08
CA ASN A 87 15.35 15.96 -0.24
C ASN A 87 16.06 14.84 -1.03
N ALA A 88 15.85 14.71 -2.34
CA ALA A 88 16.46 13.64 -3.15
C ALA A 88 18.00 13.69 -3.20
N ASP A 89 18.59 14.87 -3.02
CA ASP A 89 20.05 15.10 -3.09
C ASP A 89 20.77 15.07 -1.73
N LYS A 90 20.07 14.81 -0.62
CA LYS A 90 20.73 14.51 0.65
C LYS A 90 21.11 13.03 0.61
N GLU A 91 22.36 12.68 0.92
CA GLU A 91 22.77 11.28 1.12
C GLU A 91 21.75 10.58 2.03
N LYS A 92 20.86 9.80 1.43
CA LYS A 92 19.82 9.08 2.13
C LYS A 92 20.50 7.87 2.74
N THR A 93 21.09 8.05 3.91
CA THR A 93 21.59 6.92 4.69
C THR A 93 20.36 6.09 5.04
N SER A 94 20.19 4.93 4.40
CA SER A 94 19.12 3.98 4.73
C SER A 94 19.73 2.78 5.43
N ASN A 95 19.06 2.28 6.46
CA ASN A 95 19.43 1.03 7.11
C ASN A 95 18.54 -0.10 6.58
N THR A 96 19.15 -1.23 6.23
CA THR A 96 18.41 -2.43 5.85
C THR A 96 18.16 -3.28 7.08
N TYR A 97 16.90 -3.61 7.30
CA TYR A 97 16.42 -4.43 8.39
C TYR A 97 15.85 -5.73 7.85
N LYS A 98 16.16 -6.87 8.49
CA LYS A 98 15.76 -8.20 8.05
C LYS A 98 15.12 -9.00 9.18
N ASN A 99 13.92 -9.52 8.96
CA ASN A 99 13.32 -10.52 9.83
C ASN A 99 13.41 -11.87 9.13
N THR A 100 14.39 -12.68 9.54
CA THR A 100 14.63 -13.99 8.91
C THR A 100 13.57 -15.02 9.28
N GLU A 101 12.94 -14.87 10.44
CA GLU A 101 11.87 -15.76 10.88
C GLU A 101 10.64 -15.59 9.97
N PHE A 102 10.19 -14.36 9.74
CA PHE A 102 9.03 -14.08 8.89
C PHE A 102 9.38 -13.89 7.42
N GLY A 103 10.67 -13.88 7.08
CA GLY A 103 11.18 -13.93 5.71
C GLY A 103 10.97 -12.64 4.94
N TYR A 104 11.22 -11.48 5.56
CA TYR A 104 11.13 -10.18 4.91
C TYR A 104 12.30 -9.24 5.25
N SER A 105 12.52 -8.25 4.40
CA SER A 105 13.42 -7.13 4.66
C SER A 105 12.77 -5.79 4.36
N LEU A 106 13.29 -4.73 4.96
CA LEU A 106 12.81 -3.36 4.81
C LEU A 106 14.00 -2.41 4.74
N GLU A 107 13.91 -1.34 3.95
CA GLU A 107 14.86 -0.24 3.95
C GLU A 107 14.22 0.95 4.68
N ILE A 108 14.85 1.40 5.76
CA ILE A 108 14.33 2.50 6.58
C ILE A 108 15.26 3.70 6.42
N PRO A 109 14.73 4.89 6.08
CA PRO A 109 15.51 6.12 6.03
C PRO A 109 16.15 6.44 7.39
N GLY A 110 17.42 6.84 7.39
CA GLY A 110 18.21 7.10 8.59
C GLY A 110 17.81 8.37 9.34
N ASP A 111 16.92 9.19 8.75
CA ASP A 111 16.27 10.32 9.41
C ASP A 111 14.97 9.92 10.14
N VAL A 112 14.69 8.62 10.26
CA VAL A 112 13.54 8.07 10.98
C VAL A 112 14.02 7.28 12.19
N THR A 113 13.30 7.39 13.31
CA THR A 113 13.61 6.61 14.51
C THR A 113 12.93 5.25 14.44
N THR A 114 13.64 4.19 14.86
CA THR A 114 13.08 2.83 14.94
C THR A 114 13.27 2.29 16.34
N THR A 115 12.24 1.67 16.92
CA THR A 115 12.42 0.88 18.13
C THR A 115 13.06 -0.46 17.77
N ALA A 116 13.90 -0.98 18.68
CA ALA A 116 14.63 -2.25 18.67
C ALA A 116 14.25 -3.28 17.57
N PHE A 117 14.63 -3.02 16.32
CA PHE A 117 14.61 -4.01 15.27
C PHE A 117 15.87 -4.85 15.45
N ASP A 118 15.77 -5.99 16.14
CA ASP A 118 16.88 -6.95 16.26
C ASP A 118 16.79 -8.09 15.22
N GLY A 119 15.77 -8.05 14.35
CA GLY A 119 15.51 -9.07 13.32
C GLY A 119 14.81 -10.33 13.80
N ASN A 120 14.50 -10.42 15.09
CA ASN A 120 13.85 -11.57 15.72
C ASN A 120 12.63 -11.19 16.57
N THR A 121 12.43 -9.91 16.88
CA THR A 121 11.27 -9.42 17.63
C THR A 121 9.96 -9.67 16.90
N GLN A 122 8.93 -10.02 17.68
CA GLN A 122 7.55 -10.15 17.19
C GLN A 122 7.01 -8.80 16.73
N THR A 123 7.33 -7.72 17.45
CA THR A 123 6.88 -6.36 17.13
C THR A 123 8.05 -5.39 16.99
N PHE A 124 7.96 -4.47 16.03
CA PHE A 124 8.85 -3.30 15.98
C PHE A 124 8.14 -2.07 15.39
N ASP A 125 8.59 -0.88 15.80
CA ASP A 125 8.00 0.39 15.40
C ASP A 125 8.99 1.26 14.63
N ILE A 126 8.45 2.01 13.67
CA ILE A 126 9.11 3.05 12.92
C ILE A 126 8.32 4.33 13.15
N SER A 127 8.95 5.38 13.66
CA SER A 127 8.24 6.60 14.04
C SER A 127 8.95 7.88 13.61
N ASN A 128 8.17 8.93 13.38
CA ASN A 128 8.63 10.32 13.33
C ASN A 128 7.50 11.26 13.81
N ASP A 129 7.73 12.58 13.76
CA ASP A 129 6.87 13.61 14.37
C ASP A 129 5.37 13.56 13.99
N LYS A 130 4.96 12.80 12.96
CA LYS A 130 3.53 12.57 12.62
C LYS A 130 3.27 11.22 11.94
N MET A 131 4.09 10.22 12.22
CA MET A 131 3.99 8.90 11.58
C MET A 131 4.38 7.82 12.56
N LEU A 132 3.60 6.74 12.57
CA LEU A 132 3.94 5.49 13.26
C LEU A 132 3.63 4.33 12.32
N ILE A 133 4.61 3.47 12.10
CA ILE A 133 4.45 2.21 11.39
C ILE A 133 4.85 1.10 12.34
N THR A 134 3.89 0.26 12.71
CA THR A 134 4.13 -0.90 13.57
C THR A 134 4.02 -2.15 12.72
N PHE A 135 4.99 -3.04 12.87
CA PHE A 135 4.91 -4.39 12.35
C PHE A 135 4.67 -5.33 13.52
N ASP A 136 3.67 -6.20 13.40
CA ASP A 136 3.41 -7.29 14.33
C ASP A 136 3.39 -8.62 13.58
N ASN A 137 4.27 -9.53 14.01
CA ASN A 137 4.59 -10.76 13.32
C ASN A 137 4.00 -11.95 14.08
N GLU A 138 2.98 -12.56 13.49
CA GLU A 138 2.12 -13.54 14.13
C GLU A 138 2.16 -14.88 13.40
N THR A 139 2.25 -15.98 14.16
CA THR A 139 2.09 -17.33 13.60
C THR A 139 0.70 -17.84 13.93
N CYS A 140 -0.14 -17.94 12.91
CA CYS A 140 -1.48 -18.51 13.01
C CYS A 140 -1.40 -19.97 13.49
N PRO A 141 -2.15 -20.35 14.55
CA PRO A 141 -2.26 -21.74 14.99
C PRO A 141 -2.75 -22.66 13.87
N GLU A 142 -2.19 -23.87 13.77
CA GLU A 142 -2.48 -24.81 12.65
C GLU A 142 -3.96 -25.19 12.48
N TYR A 143 -4.76 -25.08 13.55
CA TYR A 143 -6.19 -25.41 13.54
C TYR A 143 -7.08 -24.22 13.14
N LEU A 144 -6.51 -23.05 12.88
CA LEU A 144 -7.24 -21.86 12.45
C LEU A 144 -6.92 -21.54 10.99
N ASP A 145 -7.94 -21.04 10.29
CA ASP A 145 -7.74 -20.45 8.98
C ASP A 145 -7.02 -19.09 9.12
N PRO A 146 -5.89 -18.87 8.42
CA PRO A 146 -5.11 -17.63 8.53
C PRO A 146 -5.91 -16.37 8.19
N GLN A 147 -6.85 -16.45 7.25
CA GLN A 147 -7.68 -15.31 6.87
C GLN A 147 -8.69 -14.96 7.98
N ILE A 148 -9.30 -15.97 8.60
CA ILE A 148 -10.17 -15.79 9.76
C ILE A 148 -9.38 -15.22 10.94
N TYR A 149 -8.18 -15.75 11.21
CA TYR A 149 -7.30 -15.24 12.26
C TYR A 149 -6.95 -13.77 12.05
N ALA A 150 -6.53 -13.40 10.83
CA ALA A 150 -6.22 -12.01 10.48
C ALA A 150 -7.42 -11.07 10.66
N ASN A 151 -8.60 -11.48 10.22
CA ASN A 151 -9.82 -10.68 10.39
C ASN A 151 -10.18 -10.50 11.87
N ALA A 152 -10.07 -11.57 12.68
CA ALA A 152 -10.34 -11.50 14.11
C ALA A 152 -9.34 -10.58 14.84
N TYR A 153 -8.07 -10.67 14.46
CA TYR A 153 -7.01 -9.81 14.99
C TYR A 153 -7.33 -8.33 14.73
N GLU A 154 -7.63 -7.98 13.48
CA GLU A 154 -7.96 -6.61 13.08
C GLU A 154 -9.19 -6.06 13.83
N VAL A 155 -10.26 -6.85 13.94
CA VAL A 155 -11.46 -6.46 14.69
C VAL A 155 -11.11 -6.19 16.16
N GLY A 156 -10.29 -7.05 16.77
CA GLY A 156 -9.79 -6.85 18.13
C GLY A 156 -9.02 -5.53 18.27
N PHE A 157 -8.06 -5.28 17.38
CA PHE A 157 -7.28 -4.06 17.35
C PHE A 157 -8.16 -2.80 17.19
N VAL A 158 -9.02 -2.76 16.17
CA VAL A 158 -9.88 -1.61 15.89
C VAL A 158 -10.88 -1.36 17.02
N SER A 159 -11.39 -2.43 17.67
CA SER A 159 -12.30 -2.29 18.81
C SER A 159 -11.69 -1.53 19.98
N ALA A 160 -10.36 -1.58 20.14
CA ALA A 160 -9.65 -0.84 21.18
C ALA A 160 -9.59 0.68 20.91
N LEU A 161 -9.82 1.13 19.68
CA LEU A 161 -9.69 2.52 19.27
C LEU A 161 -10.98 3.38 19.46
N THR A 162 -12.07 2.80 19.99
CA THR A 162 -13.34 3.46 20.39
C THR A 162 -14.02 4.33 19.30
N GLU A 163 -15.05 5.14 19.64
CA GLU A 163 -15.93 5.93 18.74
C GLU A 163 -15.23 6.95 17.82
N GLN A 164 -13.90 6.97 17.80
CA GLN A 164 -13.08 7.90 17.04
C GLN A 164 -12.57 7.33 15.71
N VAL A 165 -12.93 6.10 15.34
CA VAL A 165 -12.49 5.46 14.09
C VAL A 165 -13.65 5.31 13.10
N THR A 166 -13.45 5.80 11.88
CA THR A 166 -14.37 5.60 10.75
C THR A 166 -13.74 4.64 9.74
N PHE A 167 -14.41 3.53 9.43
CA PHE A 167 -14.01 2.63 8.34
C PHE A 167 -14.26 3.30 6.97
N ILE A 168 -13.28 3.19 6.07
CA ILE A 168 -13.34 3.76 4.72
C ILE A 168 -13.55 2.66 3.69
N ASP A 169 -12.58 1.75 3.56
CA ASP A 169 -12.63 0.66 2.59
C ASP A 169 -11.78 -0.53 3.03
N ARG A 170 -11.99 -1.64 2.31
CA ARG A 170 -11.13 -2.83 2.36
C ARG A 170 -10.82 -3.27 0.94
N THR A 171 -9.55 -3.49 0.66
CA THR A 171 -9.06 -3.81 -0.68
C THR A 171 -7.96 -4.86 -0.63
N ASN A 172 -7.92 -5.73 -1.65
CA ASN A 172 -6.73 -6.52 -1.92
C ASN A 172 -5.70 -5.60 -2.62
N THR A 173 -4.46 -5.59 -2.14
CA THR A 173 -3.39 -4.72 -2.64
C THR A 173 -2.04 -5.44 -2.61
N GLN A 174 -1.01 -4.75 -3.10
CA GLN A 174 0.38 -5.08 -2.82
C GLN A 174 0.95 -4.13 -1.76
N LEU A 175 1.83 -4.64 -0.91
CA LEU A 175 2.65 -3.88 0.04
C LEU A 175 4.10 -4.28 -0.18
N GLY A 176 4.83 -3.48 -0.95
CA GLY A 176 6.11 -3.92 -1.52
C GLY A 176 5.92 -5.20 -2.35
N GLU A 177 6.66 -6.26 -2.03
CA GLU A 177 6.55 -7.58 -2.69
C GLU A 177 5.47 -8.51 -2.10
N PHE A 178 4.69 -8.04 -1.11
CA PHE A 178 3.71 -8.87 -0.42
C PHE A 178 2.30 -8.60 -0.93
N ALA A 179 1.56 -9.68 -1.25
CA ALA A 179 0.11 -9.60 -1.36
C ALA A 179 -0.48 -9.33 0.02
N ALA A 180 -1.34 -8.31 0.11
CA ALA A 180 -1.92 -7.86 1.37
C ALA A 180 -3.41 -7.56 1.23
N ILE A 181 -4.14 -7.75 2.32
CA ILE A 181 -5.46 -7.15 2.49
C ILE A 181 -5.27 -5.88 3.28
N LYS A 182 -5.66 -4.74 2.69
CA LYS A 182 -5.62 -3.44 3.34
C LYS A 182 -7.02 -3.05 3.76
N SER A 183 -7.20 -2.68 5.02
CA SER A 183 -8.35 -1.92 5.49
C SER A 183 -7.91 -0.50 5.85
N ARG A 184 -8.65 0.49 5.36
CA ARG A 184 -8.41 1.89 5.67
C ARG A 184 -9.41 2.42 6.65
N TYR A 185 -8.92 3.17 7.61
CA TYR A 185 -9.70 3.88 8.60
C TYR A 185 -9.22 5.32 8.75
N ILE A 186 -10.11 6.19 9.25
CA ILE A 186 -9.77 7.54 9.69
C ILE A 186 -10.01 7.63 11.19
N TYR A 187 -8.95 7.95 11.94
CA TYR A 187 -9.01 8.23 13.37
C TYR A 187 -9.10 9.73 13.62
N SER A 188 -10.08 10.13 14.45
CA SER A 188 -10.32 11.52 14.85
C SER A 188 -10.44 12.52 13.68
N ASN A 189 -10.89 12.07 12.50
CA ASN A 189 -11.03 12.84 11.27
C ASN A 189 -9.74 13.40 10.63
N VAL A 190 -8.56 13.12 11.19
CA VAL A 190 -7.29 13.73 10.70
C VAL A 190 -6.17 12.71 10.49
N ILE A 191 -6.22 11.57 11.18
CA ILE A 191 -5.17 10.55 11.14
C ILE A 191 -5.65 9.40 10.26
N ASN A 192 -4.93 9.12 9.18
CA ASN A 192 -5.14 7.90 8.40
C ASN A 192 -4.56 6.73 9.17
N LEU A 193 -5.32 5.64 9.22
CA LEU A 193 -4.89 4.36 9.77
C LEU A 193 -5.11 3.31 8.69
N ASP A 194 -4.02 2.84 8.09
CA ASP A 194 -4.03 1.70 7.19
C ASP A 194 -3.59 0.45 7.97
N PHE A 195 -4.43 -0.58 7.95
CA PHE A 195 -4.12 -1.91 8.46
C PHE A 195 -3.86 -2.85 7.29
N TYR A 196 -2.70 -3.49 7.26
CA TYR A 196 -2.35 -4.49 6.27
C TYR A 196 -2.20 -5.86 6.93
N ALA A 197 -2.81 -6.88 6.35
CA ALA A 197 -2.54 -8.27 6.67
C ALA A 197 -1.83 -8.95 5.48
N CYS A 198 -0.54 -9.27 5.65
CA CYS A 198 0.24 -10.01 4.67
C CYS A 198 0.31 -11.48 5.11
N ILE A 199 -0.51 -12.34 4.49
CA ILE A 199 -0.66 -13.75 4.89
C ILE A 199 0.19 -14.65 4.00
N ARG A 200 1.06 -15.47 4.62
CA ARG A 200 1.95 -16.42 3.94
C ARG A 200 1.96 -17.76 4.66
N GLY A 201 1.08 -18.67 4.23
CA GLY A 201 0.86 -19.92 4.95
C GLY A 201 0.32 -19.61 6.34
N ASN A 202 1.00 -20.08 7.40
CA ASN A 202 0.65 -19.77 8.78
C ASN A 202 1.34 -18.50 9.32
N LYS A 203 2.29 -17.90 8.60
CA LYS A 203 2.95 -16.66 9.02
C LYS A 203 2.18 -15.46 8.51
N ILE A 204 1.88 -14.52 9.41
CA ILE A 204 1.12 -13.32 9.10
C ILE A 204 1.95 -12.12 9.59
N ILE A 205 2.14 -11.16 8.69
CA ILE A 205 2.76 -9.87 9.02
C ILE A 205 1.64 -8.85 9.02
N PHE A 206 1.26 -8.38 10.21
CA PHE A 206 0.36 -7.25 10.37
C PHE A 206 1.18 -5.97 10.31
N VAL A 207 0.74 -5.01 9.49
CA VAL A 207 1.37 -3.69 9.42
C VAL A 207 0.32 -2.64 9.71
N PHE A 208 0.55 -1.84 10.74
CA PHE A 208 -0.28 -0.72 11.14
C PHE A 208 0.45 0.55 10.73
N SER A 209 -0.15 1.34 9.86
CA SER A 209 0.42 2.62 9.44
C SER A 209 -0.51 3.75 9.84
N LEU A 210 -0.07 4.53 10.82
CA LEU A 210 -0.72 5.76 11.25
C LEU A 210 0.05 6.95 10.70
N TYR A 211 -0.63 7.81 9.96
CA TYR A 211 0.00 8.97 9.35
C TYR A 211 -1.00 10.10 9.12
N THR A 212 -0.50 11.32 9.16
CA THR A 212 -1.23 12.49 8.67
C THR A 212 -1.03 12.64 7.16
N PRO A 213 -1.86 13.44 6.46
CA PRO A 213 -1.65 13.72 5.04
C PRO A 213 -0.20 14.20 4.72
N ASP A 214 0.41 14.97 5.61
CA ASP A 214 1.79 15.49 5.47
C ASP A 214 2.85 14.37 5.44
N THR A 215 2.58 13.23 6.10
CA THR A 215 3.52 12.12 6.27
C THR A 215 3.17 10.89 5.44
N GLN A 216 2.07 10.94 4.68
CA GLN A 216 1.59 9.84 3.85
C GLN A 216 2.66 9.34 2.87
N SER A 217 3.28 10.23 2.10
CA SER A 217 4.28 9.84 1.10
C SER A 217 5.49 9.17 1.75
N LYS A 218 5.91 9.64 2.94
CA LYS A 218 7.03 9.04 3.68
C LYS A 218 6.66 7.67 4.26
N ALA A 219 5.43 7.49 4.74
CA ALA A 219 4.94 6.19 5.17
C ALA A 219 4.94 5.19 4.00
N GLN A 220 4.41 5.60 2.85
CA GLN A 220 4.36 4.74 1.66
C GLN A 220 5.75 4.42 1.12
N GLU A 221 6.66 5.38 1.14
CA GLU A 221 8.06 5.17 0.75
C GLU A 221 8.69 4.02 1.53
N ILE A 222 8.55 4.03 2.87
CA ILE A 222 9.07 2.97 3.74
C ILE A 222 8.39 1.64 3.43
N LEU A 223 7.05 1.63 3.39
CA LEU A 223 6.25 0.42 3.18
C LEU A 223 6.53 -0.25 1.82
N ASN A 224 6.82 0.53 0.78
CA ASN A 224 7.16 0.01 -0.55
C ASN A 224 8.52 -0.69 -0.60
N THR A 225 9.39 -0.48 0.39
CA THR A 225 10.69 -1.17 0.47
C THR A 225 10.57 -2.60 1.00
N LEU A 226 9.38 -3.04 1.41
CA LEU A 226 9.16 -4.36 1.97
C LEU A 226 9.40 -5.45 0.90
N LYS A 227 10.43 -6.26 1.10
CA LYS A 227 10.88 -7.30 0.16
C LYS A 227 10.86 -8.68 0.79
N LEU A 228 10.62 -9.71 -0.01
CA LEU A 228 10.76 -11.10 0.42
C LEU A 228 12.24 -11.45 0.58
N LEU A 229 12.57 -12.08 1.69
CA LEU A 229 13.86 -12.76 1.80
C LEU A 229 13.81 -14.04 0.97
N LYS A 230 14.81 -14.21 0.11
CA LYS A 230 15.04 -15.41 -0.70
C LYS A 230 15.80 -16.45 0.09
#